data_AF-A0A535DC68-F1
#
_entry.id   AF-A0A535DC68-F1
#
_cell.length_a   1.000
_cell.length_b   1.000
_cell.length_c   1.000
_cell.angle_alpha   90.00
_cell.angle_beta   90.00
_cell.angle_gamma   90.00
#
_symmetry.space_group_name_H-M   'P 1'
#
loop_
_entity.id
_entity.type
_entity.pdbx_description
1 polymer ?
#
loop_
_entity_poly.entity_id
_entity_poly.type
_entity_poly.pdbx_seq_one_letter_code
_entity_poly.pdbx_strand_id
1 'polypeptide(L)' 'ALTRVRMRMPLEIERVDILVDPLLFDRYALRIPVLASGERELDLAGLDEGVIERWLTTLRP' A
#
# COMPACT_ATOMS: atom_id res chain seq x y z
N ALA A 1 3.69 0.21 10.39
CA ALA A 1 3.86 1.54 9.76
C ALA A 1 2.51 2.18 9.41
N LEU A 2 1.70 1.61 8.51
CA LEU A 2 0.41 2.19 8.05
C LEU A 2 -0.55 2.67 9.14
N THR A 3 -0.72 1.92 10.24
CA THR A 3 -1.59 2.35 11.36
C THR A 3 -1.16 3.70 11.93
N ARG A 4 0.16 3.94 12.07
CA ARG A 4 0.69 5.20 12.60
C ARG A 4 0.59 6.33 11.57
N VAL A 5 0.81 6.02 10.29
CA VAL A 5 0.57 6.98 9.20
C VAL A 5 -0.88 7.48 9.19
N ARG A 6 -1.85 6.57 9.37
CA ARG A 6 -3.29 6.92 9.46
C ARG A 6 -3.63 7.84 10.63
N MET A 7 -2.80 7.89 11.67
CA MET A 7 -3.00 8.86 12.77
C MET A 7 -2.56 10.28 12.39
N ARG A 8 -1.63 10.44 11.44
CA ARG A 8 -1.12 11.75 11.01
C ARG A 8 -1.82 12.30 9.77
N MET A 9 -2.37 11.43 8.94
CA MET A 9 -3.19 11.80 7.79
C MET A 9 -4.42 10.90 7.66
N PRO A 10 -5.58 11.48 7.31
CA PRO A 10 -6.77 10.68 7.04
C PRO A 10 -6.53 9.80 5.81
N LEU A 11 -6.64 8.48 6.01
CA LEU A 11 -6.54 7.46 4.97
C LEU A 11 -7.71 6.52 5.09
N GLU A 12 -8.40 6.32 3.97
CA GLU A 12 -9.28 5.17 3.79
C GLU A 12 -8.42 4.00 3.29
N ILE A 13 -8.49 2.87 3.99
CA ILE A 13 -7.64 1.70 3.71
C ILE A 13 -8.55 0.50 3.54
N GLU A 14 -8.59 -0.02 2.32
CA GLU A 14 -9.16 -1.32 2.00
C GLU A 14 -8.05 -2.38 2.09
N ARG A 15 -8.35 -3.51 2.76
CA ARG A 15 -7.47 -4.68 2.75
C ARG A 15 -8.00 -5.67 1.74
N VAL A 16 -7.19 -5.97 0.74
CA VAL A 16 -7.52 -6.95 -0.29
C VAL A 16 -6.79 -8.25 0.03
N ASP A 17 -7.56 -9.34 0.16
CA ASP A 17 -6.98 -10.69 0.22
C ASP A 17 -6.70 -11.15 -1.21
N ILE A 18 -5.42 -11.34 -1.55
CA ILE A 18 -5.04 -11.77 -2.90
C ILE A 18 -5.30 -13.26 -3.13
N LEU A 19 -5.55 -14.06 -2.08
CA LEU A 19 -5.78 -15.49 -2.22
C LEU A 19 -7.16 -15.81 -2.83
N VAL A 20 -8.09 -14.86 -2.81
CA VAL A 20 -9.44 -15.05 -3.37
C VAL A 20 -9.54 -14.68 -4.85
N ASP A 21 -8.53 -14.02 -5.42
CA ASP A 21 -8.46 -13.63 -6.83
C ASP A 21 -7.15 -14.15 -7.46
N PRO A 22 -7.21 -15.17 -8.34
CA PRO A 22 -6.03 -15.72 -9.00
C PRO A 22 -5.19 -14.69 -9.77
N LEU A 23 -5.81 -13.65 -10.35
CA LEU A 23 -5.08 -12.60 -11.09
C LEU A 23 -4.29 -11.71 -10.12
N LEU A 24 -4.87 -11.39 -8.96
CA LEU A 24 -4.15 -10.66 -7.92
C LEU A 24 -3.05 -11.52 -7.31
N PHE A 25 -3.30 -12.82 -7.12
CA PHE A 25 -2.30 -13.76 -6.62
C PHE A 25 -1.08 -13.81 -7.54
N ASP A 26 -1.28 -14.08 -8.83
CA ASP A 26 -0.20 -14.14 -9.83
C ASP A 26 0.62 -12.84 -9.87
N ARG A 27 -0.05 -11.69 -9.72
CA ARG A 27 0.60 -10.38 -9.78
C ARG A 27 1.38 -10.03 -8.52
N TYR A 28 0.88 -10.40 -7.33
CA TYR A 28 1.37 -9.84 -6.07
C TYR A 28 1.99 -10.85 -5.10
N ALA A 29 1.87 -12.17 -5.30
CA ALA A 29 2.29 -13.18 -4.32
C ALA A 29 3.73 -13.01 -3.79
N LEU A 30 4.66 -12.52 -4.62
CA LEU A 30 6.06 -12.29 -4.26
C LEU A 30 6.40 -10.85 -3.83
N ARG A 31 5.44 -9.93 -3.91
CA ARG A 31 5.60 -8.49 -3.65
C ARG A 31 4.87 -8.03 -2.40
N ILE A 32 4.12 -8.91 -1.73
CA ILE A 32 3.35 -8.52 -0.56
C ILE A 32 4.27 -8.10 0.61
N PRO A 33 3.93 -7.02 1.34
CA PRO A 33 2.72 -6.22 1.19
C PRO A 33 2.86 -5.07 0.18
N VAL A 34 1.83 -4.80 -0.63
CA VAL A 34 1.77 -3.70 -1.60
C VAL A 34 0.69 -2.68 -1.21
N LEU A 35 0.99 -1.38 -1.35
CA LEU A 35 -0.04 -0.34 -1.44
C LEU A 35 -0.33 -0.03 -2.91
N ALA A 36 -1.61 0.08 -3.24
CA ALA A 36 -2.05 0.53 -4.55
C ALA A 36 -2.97 1.77 -4.40
N SER A 37 -2.81 2.74 -5.29
CA SER A 37 -3.69 3.91 -5.41
C SER A 37 -3.78 4.32 -6.88
N GLY A 38 -4.94 4.09 -7.50
CA GLY A 38 -5.09 4.21 -8.95
C GLY A 38 -4.09 3.29 -9.67
N GLU A 39 -3.31 3.86 -10.58
CA GLU A 39 -2.26 3.12 -11.31
C GLU A 39 -0.91 3.05 -10.58
N ARG A 40 -0.81 3.64 -9.37
CA ARG A 40 0.44 3.74 -8.64
C ARG A 40 0.52 2.66 -7.57
N GLU A 41 1.67 1.99 -7.53
CA GLU A 41 1.96 0.93 -6.56
C GLU A 41 3.21 1.26 -5.75
N LEU A 42 3.25 0.78 -4.50
CA LEU A 42 4.44 0.79 -3.64
C LEU A 42 4.57 -0.55 -2.94
N ASP A 43 5.70 -1.24 -3.17
CA ASP A 43 6.09 -2.40 -2.38
C ASP A 43 6.55 -1.92 -1.00
N LEU A 44 5.94 -2.43 0.06
CA LEU A 44 6.21 -2.04 1.44
C LEU A 44 7.31 -2.87 2.10
N ALA A 45 7.79 -3.94 1.46
CA ALA A 45 8.79 -4.82 2.06
C ALA A 45 10.05 -4.02 2.43
N GLY A 46 10.36 -3.99 3.73
CA GLY A 46 11.52 -3.27 4.26
C GLY A 46 11.38 -1.74 4.30
N LEU A 47 10.23 -1.17 3.95
CA LEU A 47 10.04 0.29 4.01
C LEU A 47 9.71 0.79 5.41
N ASP A 48 10.31 1.93 5.75
CA ASP A 48 9.96 2.68 6.95
C ASP A 48 8.71 3.56 6.74
N GLU A 49 8.21 4.06 7.86
CA GLU A 49 7.02 4.89 7.93
C GLU A 49 7.14 6.23 7.19
N GLY A 50 8.33 6.85 7.20
CA GLY A 50 8.58 8.12 6.55
C GLY A 50 8.61 7.99 5.03
N VAL A 51 9.10 6.87 4.49
CA VAL A 51 9.01 6.57 3.05
C VAL A 51 7.55 6.44 2.62
N ILE A 52 6.74 5.73 3.41
CA ILE A 52 5.31 5.54 3.14
C ILE A 52 4.58 6.88 3.18
N GLU A 53 4.83 7.72 4.21
CA GLU A 53 4.26 9.06 4.32
C GLU A 53 4.61 9.93 3.10
N ARG A 54 5.89 9.98 2.71
CA ARG A 54 6.32 10.75 1.54
C ARG A 54 5.63 10.27 0.27
N TRP A 55 5.58 8.97 0.03
CA TRP A 55 4.89 8.43 -1.14
C TRP A 55 3.41 8.83 -1.17
N LEU A 56 2.70 8.71 -0.06
CA LEU A 56 1.29 9.12 0.04
C LEU A 56 1.09 10.62 -0.22
N THR A 57 2.02 11.48 0.17
CA THR A 57 1.91 12.92 -0.16
C THR A 57 2.02 13.19 -1.66
N THR A 58 2.71 12.33 -2.42
CA THR A 58 2.78 12.46 -3.89
C THR A 58 1.52 12.01 -4.63
N LEU A 59 0.57 11.39 -3.93
CA LEU A 59 -0.71 10.91 -4.51
C LEU A 59 -1.82 11.97 -4.41
N ARG A 60 -1.61 13.02 -3.62
CA ARG A 60 -2.58 14.12 -3.52
C ARG A 60 -2.50 14.95 -4.81
N PRO A 61 -3.64 15.29 -5.43
CA PRO A 61 -3.67 16.24 -6.54
C PRO A 61 -3.20 17.63 -6.11
#